data_AF-A0A2K3LWD2-F1
#
_entry.id   AF-A0A2K3LWD2-F1
#
_cell.length_a   1.000
_cell.length_b   1.000
_cell.length_c   1.000
_cell.angle_alpha   90.00
_cell.angle_beta   90.00
_cell.angle_gamma   90.00
#
_symmetry.space_group_name_H-M   'P 1'
#
loop_
_entity.id
_entity.type
_entity.pdbx_description
1 polymer ?
#
loop_
_entity_poly.entity_id
_entity_poly.type
_entity_poly.pdbx_seq_one_letter_code
_entity_poly.pdbx_strand_id
1 'polypeptide(L)'
;MAETEDLPKTIVRRVVKDKLSTCSDDGDIAVHKDALLAFSESARIFIHYLSATANDICRESKRQIINAEDVFKALEETEFTEFVSPLKASLEEFRKKNAGKKAAVSKGKGDEKGNEKKKKRKLEKGEPSDKGDDQ
;
A
#
# COMPACT_ATOMS: atom_id res chain seq x y z
N MET A 1 16.75 23.14 2.71
CA MET A 1 17.58 21.92 2.73
C MET A 1 16.63 20.77 2.99
N ALA A 2 16.57 19.76 2.12
CA ALA A 2 15.71 18.61 2.39
C ALA A 2 16.25 17.92 3.64
N GLU A 3 15.43 17.87 4.70
CA GLU A 3 15.74 17.07 5.87
C GLU A 3 15.95 15.63 5.39
N THR A 4 17.13 15.08 5.64
CA THR A 4 17.42 13.69 5.28
C THR A 4 16.66 12.81 6.26
N GLU A 5 15.52 12.28 5.82
CA GLU A 5 14.79 11.24 6.56
C GLU A 5 15.59 9.94 6.52
N ASP A 6 16.63 9.88 7.34
CA ASP A 6 17.48 8.70 7.45
C ASP A 6 16.83 7.69 8.40
N LEU A 7 16.88 6.42 7.99
CA LEU A 7 16.43 5.33 8.85
C LEU A 7 17.28 5.30 10.14
N PRO A 8 16.70 4.98 11.30
CA PRO A 8 17.46 4.89 12.54
C PRO A 8 18.63 3.90 12.40
N LYS A 9 19.86 4.39 12.51
CA LYS A 9 21.10 3.61 12.29
C LYS A 9 21.16 2.34 13.16
N THR A 10 20.55 2.37 14.34
CA THR A 10 20.45 1.21 15.24
C THR A 10 19.63 0.08 14.62
N ILE A 11 18.54 0.40 13.92
CA ILE A 11 17.69 -0.58 13.25
C ILE A 11 18.41 -1.15 12.03
N VAL A 12 19.02 -0.30 11.21
CA VAL A 12 19.83 -0.75 10.05
C VAL A 12 20.95 -1.68 10.52
N ARG A 13 21.70 -1.30 11.57
CA ARG A 13 22.76 -2.13 12.13
C ARG A 13 22.24 -3.50 12.57
N ARG A 14 21.09 -3.55 13.24
CA ARG A 14 20.49 -4.80 13.71
C ARG A 14 20.18 -5.72 12.54
N VAL A 15 19.48 -5.22 11.51
CA VAL A 15 19.14 -6.01 10.31
C VAL A 15 20.39 -6.57 9.62
N VAL A 16 21.43 -5.74 9.46
CA VAL A 16 22.69 -6.17 8.85
C VAL A 16 23.37 -7.26 9.68
N LYS A 17 23.54 -7.05 10.99
CA LYS A 17 24.17 -8.05 11.87
C LYS A 17 23.37 -9.35 11.92
N ASP A 18 22.04 -9.26 12.04
CA ASP A 18 21.16 -10.43 12.06
C ASP A 18 21.36 -11.24 10.77
N LYS A 19 21.40 -10.58 9.60
CA LYS A 19 21.63 -11.31 8.34
C LYS A 19 23.04 -11.89 8.23
N LEU A 20 24.07 -11.15 8.64
CA LEU A 20 25.45 -11.63 8.63
C LEU A 20 25.64 -12.87 9.52
N SER A 21 24.97 -12.91 10.68
CA SER A 21 25.01 -14.08 11.57
C SER A 21 24.41 -15.35 10.96
N THR A 22 23.52 -15.21 9.96
CA THR A 22 22.98 -16.35 9.19
C THR A 22 23.89 -16.79 8.04
N CYS A 23 24.87 -15.98 7.66
CA CYS A 23 25.74 -16.24 6.52
C CYS A 23 27.09 -16.86 6.92
N SER A 24 27.46 -16.81 8.21
CA SER A 24 28.72 -17.33 8.72
C SER A 24 28.52 -18.04 10.06
N ASP A 25 28.93 -19.31 10.12
CA ASP A 25 29.00 -20.06 11.38
C ASP A 25 30.21 -19.62 12.25
N ASP A 26 31.20 -18.95 11.63
CA ASP A 26 32.45 -18.51 12.24
C ASP A 26 32.34 -17.13 12.92
N GLY A 27 31.48 -17.03 13.94
CA GLY A 27 31.51 -15.94 14.92
C GLY A 27 30.85 -14.61 14.52
N ASP A 28 30.90 -13.62 15.44
CA ASP A 28 30.27 -12.31 15.26
C ASP A 28 31.05 -11.44 14.27
N ILE A 29 30.43 -11.10 13.15
CA ILE A 29 31.03 -10.21 12.14
C ILE A 29 30.94 -8.76 12.60
N ALA A 30 32.10 -8.10 12.70
CA ALA A 30 32.18 -6.68 12.98
C ALA A 30 31.77 -5.84 11.76
N VAL A 31 30.79 -4.94 11.95
CA VAL A 31 30.31 -4.03 10.90
C VAL A 31 30.96 -2.65 11.08
N HIS A 32 31.81 -2.27 10.12
CA HIS A 32 32.46 -0.96 10.09
C HIS A 32 31.46 0.19 9.92
N LYS A 33 31.83 1.38 10.41
CA LYS A 33 30.98 2.58 10.36
C LYS A 33 30.62 2.97 8.91
N ASP A 34 31.58 2.88 8.00
CA ASP A 34 31.38 3.25 6.59
C ASP A 34 30.49 2.25 5.86
N ALA A 35 30.62 0.95 6.18
CA ALA A 35 29.71 -0.08 5.68
C ALA A 35 28.27 0.18 6.16
N LEU A 36 28.09 0.53 7.43
CA LEU A 36 26.77 0.87 7.97
C LEU A 36 26.19 2.13 7.32
N LEU A 37 27.01 3.13 7.03
CA LEU A 37 26.60 4.32 6.29
C LEU A 37 26.13 3.93 4.88
N ALA A 38 26.91 3.10 4.17
CA ALA A 38 26.54 2.60 2.86
C ALA A 38 25.18 1.87 2.88
N PHE A 39 24.95 0.96 3.84
CA PHE A 39 23.64 0.31 3.99
C PHE A 39 22.50 1.30 4.27
N SER A 40 22.75 2.36 5.04
CA SER A 40 21.74 3.37 5.37
C SER A 40 21.35 4.17 4.12
N GLU A 41 22.34 4.60 3.33
CA GLU A 41 22.12 5.32 2.08
C GLU A 41 21.49 4.41 1.02
N SER A 42 21.95 3.16 0.88
CA SER A 42 21.36 2.18 -0.03
C SER A 42 19.89 1.89 0.30
N ALA A 43 19.53 1.77 1.59
CA ALA A 43 18.15 1.56 1.98
C ALA A 43 17.26 2.75 1.61
N ARG A 44 17.76 3.99 1.77
CA ARG A 44 17.06 5.20 1.35
C ARG A 44 16.87 5.24 -0.17
N ILE A 45 17.93 4.98 -0.92
CA ILE A 45 17.87 4.96 -2.39
C ILE A 45 16.89 3.87 -2.86
N PHE A 46 16.89 2.70 -2.21
CA PHE A 46 15.95 1.61 -2.50
C PHE A 46 14.50 2.05 -2.30
N ILE A 47 14.17 2.74 -1.19
CA ILE A 47 12.82 3.26 -0.95
C ILE A 47 12.40 4.23 -2.07
N HIS A 48 13.28 5.16 -2.44
CA HIS A 48 12.98 6.12 -3.52
C HIS A 48 12.84 5.45 -4.88
N TYR A 49 13.73 4.52 -5.20
CA TYR A 49 13.71 3.78 -6.45
C TYR A 49 12.42 2.97 -6.60
N LEU A 50 12.09 2.15 -5.60
CA LEU A 50 10.86 1.35 -5.62
C LEU A 50 9.60 2.22 -5.66
N SER A 51 9.59 3.34 -4.92
CA SER A 51 8.46 4.28 -4.92
C SER A 51 8.28 4.96 -6.27
N ALA A 52 9.37 5.34 -6.94
CA ALA A 52 9.33 5.94 -8.27
C ALA A 52 8.81 4.93 -9.31
N THR A 53 9.33 3.70 -9.31
CA THR A 53 8.85 2.66 -10.24
C THR A 53 7.38 2.32 -10.01
N ALA A 54 6.95 2.17 -8.75
CA ALA A 54 5.53 1.93 -8.43
C ALA A 54 4.64 3.12 -8.84
N ASN A 55 5.14 4.35 -8.68
CA ASN A 55 4.45 5.55 -9.13
C ASN A 55 4.28 5.56 -10.66
N ASP A 56 5.32 5.19 -11.42
CA ASP A 56 5.25 5.16 -12.87
C ASP A 56 4.22 4.13 -13.36
N ILE A 57 4.22 2.92 -12.80
CA ILE A 57 3.21 1.88 -13.07
C ILE A 57 1.79 2.36 -12.73
N CYS A 58 1.63 3.06 -11.60
CA CYS A 58 0.36 3.65 -11.21
C CYS A 58 -0.13 4.69 -12.24
N ARG A 59 0.78 5.55 -12.72
CA ARG A 59 0.48 6.61 -13.70
C ARG A 59 0.17 6.04 -15.08
N GLU A 60 0.87 5.00 -15.52
CA GLU A 60 0.58 4.26 -16.75
C GLU A 60 -0.83 3.65 -16.70
N SER A 61 -1.25 3.19 -15.52
CA SER A 61 -2.61 2.71 -15.26
C SER A 61 -3.65 3.84 -15.13
N LYS A 62 -3.29 5.10 -15.43
CA LYS A 62 -4.13 6.31 -15.29
C LYS A 62 -4.67 6.53 -13.87
N ARG A 63 -3.99 6.01 -12.84
CA ARG A 63 -4.33 6.22 -11.43
C ARG A 63 -3.43 7.27 -10.80
N GLN A 64 -3.93 7.89 -9.74
CA GLN A 64 -3.20 8.89 -8.94
C GLN A 64 -2.80 8.36 -7.55
N ILE A 65 -3.30 7.17 -7.18
CA ILE A 65 -3.05 6.55 -5.88
C ILE A 65 -2.40 5.20 -6.13
N ILE A 66 -1.17 5.07 -5.63
CA ILE A 66 -0.40 3.82 -5.64
C ILE A 66 -1.13 2.81 -4.75
N ASN A 67 -1.32 1.60 -5.27
CA ASN A 67 -1.89 0.48 -4.54
C ASN A 67 -0.85 -0.65 -4.37
N ALA A 68 -1.24 -1.74 -3.70
CA ALA A 68 -0.33 -2.85 -3.46
C ALA A 68 0.13 -3.56 -4.74
N GLU A 69 -0.70 -3.60 -5.78
CA GLU A 69 -0.38 -4.24 -7.05
C GLU A 69 0.74 -3.50 -7.79
N ASP A 70 0.74 -2.16 -7.72
CA ASP A 70 1.81 -1.34 -8.29
C ASP A 70 3.16 -1.67 -7.66
N VAL A 71 3.19 -1.88 -6.34
CA VAL A 71 4.41 -2.23 -5.61
C VAL A 71 4.88 -3.64 -5.97
N PHE A 72 3.96 -4.60 -6.14
CA PHE A 72 4.33 -5.96 -6.58
C PHE A 72 4.91 -5.95 -7.99
N LYS A 73 4.30 -5.23 -8.92
CA LYS A 73 4.83 -5.08 -10.29
C LYS A 73 6.15 -4.33 -10.30
N ALA A 74 6.31 -3.32 -9.45
CA ALA A 74 7.58 -2.61 -9.33
C ALA A 74 8.69 -3.55 -8.85
N LEU A 75 8.42 -4.46 -7.91
CA LEU A 75 9.40 -5.48 -7.48
C LEU A 75 9.75 -6.45 -8.62
N GLU A 76 8.81 -6.78 -9.50
CA GLU A 76 9.07 -7.61 -10.68
C GLU A 76 9.94 -6.86 -11.72
N GLU A 77 9.60 -5.61 -12.02
CA GLU A 77 10.35 -4.76 -12.98
C GLU A 77 11.76 -4.42 -12.50
N THR A 78 11.94 -4.25 -11.19
CA THR A 78 13.24 -3.96 -10.57
C THR A 78 14.06 -5.21 -10.23
N GLU A 79 13.65 -6.37 -10.74
CA GLU A 79 14.32 -7.67 -10.57
C GLU A 79 14.43 -8.19 -9.13
N PHE A 80 13.62 -7.65 -8.20
CA PHE A 80 13.51 -8.12 -6.80
C PHE A 80 12.34 -9.11 -6.61
N THR A 81 12.19 -10.05 -7.56
CA THR A 81 11.05 -10.99 -7.59
C THR A 81 10.98 -11.88 -6.35
N GLU A 82 12.12 -12.18 -5.69
CA GLU A 82 12.15 -12.94 -4.46
C GLU A 82 11.39 -12.27 -3.29
N PHE A 83 11.15 -10.96 -3.35
CA PHE A 83 10.39 -10.24 -2.32
C PHE A 83 8.87 -10.29 -2.52
N VAL A 84 8.37 -10.65 -3.71
CA VAL A 84 6.93 -10.62 -4.01
C VAL A 84 6.15 -11.61 -3.15
N SER A 85 6.61 -12.85 -3.06
CA SER A 85 5.97 -13.90 -2.26
C SER A 85 5.89 -13.56 -0.76
N PRO A 86 7.02 -13.25 -0.06
CA PRO A 86 6.97 -12.90 1.36
C PRO A 86 6.18 -11.61 1.64
N LEU A 87 6.18 -10.64 0.71
CA LEU A 87 5.40 -9.42 0.87
C LEU A 87 3.90 -9.66 0.74
N LYS A 88 3.46 -10.52 -0.21
CA LYS A 88 2.06 -10.93 -0.34
C LYS A 88 1.55 -11.63 0.92
N ALA A 89 2.34 -12.54 1.49
CA ALA A 89 2.01 -13.20 2.76
C ALA A 89 1.86 -12.20 3.92
N SER A 90 2.78 -11.24 4.01
CA SER A 90 2.75 -10.17 5.03
C SER A 90 1.50 -9.28 4.88
N LEU A 91 1.10 -8.96 3.65
CA LEU A 91 -0.11 -8.18 3.35
C LEU A 91 -1.38 -8.93 3.74
N GLU A 92 -1.44 -10.24 3.51
CA GLU A 92 -2.56 -11.08 3.92
C GLU A 92 -2.70 -11.12 5.45
N GLU A 93 -1.59 -11.34 6.16
CA GLU A 93 -1.57 -11.35 7.62
C GLU A 93 -2.03 -10.00 8.19
N PHE A 94 -1.56 -8.89 7.62
CA PHE A 94 -1.99 -7.55 7.99
C PHE A 94 -3.50 -7.34 7.79
N ARG A 95 -4.04 -7.78 6.65
CA ARG A 95 -5.49 -7.70 6.36
C ARG A 95 -6.30 -8.52 7.36
N LYS A 96 -5.85 -9.74 7.71
CA LYS A 96 -6.50 -10.59 8.71
C LYS A 96 -6.53 -9.94 10.09
N LYS A 97 -5.40 -9.39 10.55
CA LYS A 97 -5.30 -8.68 11.84
C LYS A 97 -6.20 -7.44 11.88
N ASN A 98 -6.34 -6.73 10.76
CA ASN A 98 -7.14 -5.50 10.70
C ASN A 98 -8.63 -5.74 10.46
N ALA A 99 -9.02 -6.86 9.85
CA ALA A 99 -10.42 -7.26 9.71
C ALA A 99 -11.11 -7.42 11.08
N GLY A 100 -10.40 -7.98 12.07
CA GLY A 100 -10.90 -8.12 13.45
C GLY A 100 -11.15 -6.77 14.15
N LYS A 101 -10.36 -5.73 13.83
CA LYS A 101 -10.53 -4.38 14.39
C LYS A 101 -11.70 -3.62 13.76
N LYS A 102 -11.96 -3.82 12.45
CA LYS A 102 -13.12 -3.19 11.78
C LYS A 102 -14.46 -3.75 12.28
N ALA A 103 -14.52 -5.04 12.64
CA ALA A 103 -15.70 -5.66 13.22
C ALA A 103 -16.07 -5.13 14.63
N ALA A 104 -15.09 -4.62 15.39
CA ALA A 104 -15.34 -3.99 16.70
C ALA A 104 -15.93 -2.58 16.58
N VAL A 105 -15.61 -1.84 15.51
CA VAL A 105 -16.13 -0.49 15.26
C VAL A 105 -17.56 -0.52 14.70
N SER A 106 -17.91 -1.54 13.91
CA SER A 106 -19.27 -1.70 13.38
C SER A 106 -20.30 -2.21 14.41
N LYS A 107 -19.87 -2.69 15.59
CA LYS A 107 -20.77 -3.13 16.67
C LYS A 107 -21.21 -2.01 17.62
N GLY A 108 -20.66 -0.80 17.49
CA GLY A 108 -20.98 0.36 18.35
C GLY A 108 -21.89 1.42 17.71
N LYS A 109 -22.45 1.18 16.52
CA LYS A 109 -23.20 2.20 15.76
C LYS A 109 -24.47 1.65 15.08
N GLY A 110 -25.12 0.68 15.73
CA GLY A 110 -26.24 -0.08 15.17
C GLY A 110 -27.44 -0.22 16.09
N ASP A 111 -27.76 0.79 16.91
CA ASP A 111 -29.03 0.84 17.65
C ASP A 111 -29.43 2.31 17.87
N GLU A 112 -29.91 2.97 16.82
CA GLU A 112 -31.07 3.87 16.92
C GLU A 112 -31.51 4.40 15.54
N LYS A 113 -32.82 4.32 15.32
CA LYS A 113 -33.64 4.93 14.25
C LYS A 113 -33.69 4.21 12.90
N GLY A 114 -34.38 3.08 12.94
CA GLY A 114 -35.29 2.72 11.86
C GLY A 114 -36.55 3.60 11.82
N ASN A 115 -37.13 3.65 10.62
CA ASN A 115 -38.52 3.94 10.29
C ASN A 115 -38.91 5.39 9.95
N GLU A 116 -38.74 5.78 8.67
CA GLU A 116 -39.85 6.44 7.98
C GLU A 116 -39.98 5.93 6.52
N LYS A 117 -41.17 5.40 6.26
CA LYS A 117 -41.58 4.62 5.10
C LYS A 117 -41.82 5.48 3.86
N LYS A 118 -41.39 4.93 2.72
CA LYS A 118 -42.19 4.71 1.49
C LYS A 118 -43.44 5.61 1.33
N LYS A 119 -43.31 6.73 0.61
CA LYS A 119 -44.40 7.26 -0.23
C LYS A 119 -43.87 8.21 -1.31
N LYS A 120 -43.71 7.70 -2.54
CA LYS A 120 -43.88 8.38 -3.85
C LYS A 120 -43.02 7.72 -4.93
N ARG A 121 -43.48 6.57 -5.44
CA ARG A 121 -43.30 6.17 -6.84
C ARG A 121 -44.52 5.35 -7.24
N LYS A 122 -45.42 5.96 -8.01
CA LYS A 122 -46.33 5.39 -9.04
C LYS A 122 -47.64 6.20 -9.12
N LEU A 123 -47.68 7.10 -10.10
CA LEU A 123 -48.80 7.59 -10.94
C LEU A 123 -48.20 8.84 -11.63
N GLU A 124 -48.07 9.00 -12.94
CA GLU A 124 -48.78 8.41 -14.08
C GLU A 124 -47.83 8.22 -15.28
N LYS A 125 -48.19 7.24 -16.11
CA LYS A 125 -47.81 7.09 -17.52
C LYS A 125 -48.80 7.94 -18.34
N GLY A 126 -48.34 8.61 -19.40
CA GLY A 126 -49.21 9.18 -20.44
C GLY A 126 -48.47 10.06 -21.44
N GLU A 127 -47.87 9.45 -22.46
CA GLU A 127 -47.64 10.06 -23.80
C GLU A 127 -49.01 10.31 -24.50
N PRO A 128 -49.17 11.03 -25.64
CA PRO A 128 -48.16 11.28 -26.68
C PRO A 128 -48.19 12.66 -27.43
N SER A 129 -47.14 12.89 -28.22
CA SER A 129 -47.05 13.61 -29.52
C SER A 129 -48.00 14.76 -29.86
N ASP A 130 -47.42 15.92 -30.23
CA ASP A 130 -47.95 16.73 -31.35
C ASP A 130 -46.83 17.36 -32.19
N LYS A 131 -47.11 17.48 -33.48
CA LYS A 131 -46.26 17.87 -34.61
C LYS A 131 -46.33 19.38 -34.90
N GLY A 132 -45.31 19.86 -35.63
CA GLY A 132 -45.35 21.04 -36.51
C GLY A 132 -45.06 22.36 -35.79
N ASP A 133 -44.57 23.41 -36.43
CA ASP A 133 -44.05 23.67 -37.77
C ASP A 133 -43.41 25.08 -37.69
N ASP A 134 -42.56 25.43 -38.65
CA ASP A 134 -42.20 26.80 -39.10
C ASP A 134 -41.89 27.92 -38.08
N GLN A 135 -40.62 28.37 -38.03
CA GLN A 135 -40.15 29.58 -38.76
C GLN A 135 -38.65 29.83 -38.47
#